data_AF-A0A2E3AEH9-F1
#
_entry.id   AF-A0A2E3AEH9-F1
#
_cell.length_a   1.000
_cell.length_b   1.000
_cell.length_c   1.000
_cell.angle_alpha   90.00
_cell.angle_beta   90.00
_cell.angle_gamma   90.00
#
_symmetry.space_group_name_H-M   'P 1'
#
loop_
_entity.id
_entity.type
_entity.pdbx_description
1 polymer ?
#
loop_
_entity_poly.entity_id
_entity_poly.type
_entity_poly.pdbx_seq_one_letter_code
_entity_poly.pdbx_strand_id
1 'polypeptide(L)'
;MFIPIAILLLFGCSARINENRVAFDGFMFNSKLKVGLNKKDFEITVLRANRSLSGAKEAGRYEATIYCVNKFGTSDIVWDLDPEDVSEVSSSKSIFIKGRCRI
;
A
#
# COMPACT_ATOMS: atom_id res chain seq x y z
N MET A 1 -17.80 -43.82 35.12
CA MET A 1 -18.35 -42.75 34.26
C MET A 1 -17.17 -41.90 33.81
N PHE A 2 -16.61 -42.18 32.63
CA PHE A 2 -15.41 -41.51 32.10
C PHE A 2 -15.86 -40.35 31.18
N ILE A 3 -15.53 -39.12 31.55
CA ILE A 3 -15.80 -37.91 30.77
C ILE A 3 -14.61 -37.71 29.81
N PRO A 4 -14.79 -37.77 28.48
CA PRO A 4 -13.70 -37.48 27.56
C PRO A 4 -13.57 -35.95 27.43
N ILE A 5 -12.45 -35.41 27.89
CA ILE A 5 -12.10 -34.01 27.72
C ILE A 5 -11.62 -33.82 26.27
N ALA A 6 -12.46 -33.23 25.43
CA ALA A 6 -12.10 -32.87 24.07
C ALA A 6 -11.31 -31.56 24.08
N ILE A 7 -9.98 -31.65 23.93
CA ILE A 7 -9.11 -30.49 23.76
C ILE A 7 -9.19 -30.06 22.29
N LEU A 8 -9.93 -28.99 22.01
CA LEU A 8 -9.85 -28.29 20.72
C LEU A 8 -8.54 -27.50 20.69
N LEU A 9 -7.53 -28.04 20.00
CA LEU A 9 -6.36 -27.27 19.59
C LEU A 9 -6.79 -26.36 18.43
N LEU A 10 -6.99 -25.07 18.72
CA LEU A 10 -7.05 -24.04 17.70
C LEU A 10 -5.67 -23.94 17.07
N PHE A 11 -5.50 -24.55 15.90
CA PHE A 11 -4.38 -24.23 15.01
C PHE A 11 -4.58 -22.78 14.57
N GLY A 12 -3.92 -21.84 15.27
CA GLY A 12 -3.82 -20.47 14.81
C GLY A 12 -3.21 -20.47 13.41
N CYS A 13 -3.93 -19.92 12.43
CA CYS A 13 -3.36 -19.58 11.13
C CYS A 13 -2.26 -18.55 11.37
N SER A 14 -1.03 -19.02 11.53
CA SER A 14 0.17 -18.20 11.42
C SER A 14 0.32 -17.81 9.95
N ALA A 15 -0.51 -16.90 9.45
CA ALA A 15 -0.23 -16.17 8.22
C ALA A 15 1.13 -15.49 8.45
N ARG A 16 2.15 -15.91 7.71
CA ARG A 16 3.49 -15.36 7.92
C ARG A 16 3.43 -13.92 7.41
N ILE A 17 3.69 -12.96 8.30
CA ILE A 17 3.69 -11.50 8.03
C ILE A 17 4.80 -11.05 7.05
N ASN A 18 5.30 -11.96 6.21
CA ASN A 18 6.13 -11.66 5.03
C ASN A 18 5.27 -11.59 3.73
N GLU A 19 3.95 -11.72 3.86
CA GLU A 19 2.93 -11.92 2.81
C GLU A 19 2.24 -10.64 2.29
N ASN A 20 2.61 -9.44 2.77
CA ASN A 20 1.93 -8.17 2.43
C ASN A 20 2.17 -7.62 1.01
N ARG A 21 2.53 -8.47 0.05
CA ARG A 21 2.61 -8.07 -1.36
C ARG A 21 1.25 -8.27 -2.02
N VAL A 22 0.51 -7.17 -2.13
CA VAL A 22 -0.79 -7.13 -2.82
C VAL A 22 -0.52 -6.99 -4.32
N ALA A 23 -1.14 -7.88 -5.10
CA ALA A 23 -1.15 -7.75 -6.55
C ALA A 23 -2.27 -6.80 -6.97
N PHE A 24 -1.98 -5.91 -7.92
CA PHE A 24 -2.95 -5.01 -8.52
C PHE A 24 -3.01 -5.32 -10.01
N ASP A 25 -4.22 -5.55 -10.53
CA ASP A 25 -4.40 -5.96 -11.93
C ASP A 25 -3.55 -7.20 -12.32
N GLY A 26 -3.37 -8.13 -11.37
CA GLY A 26 -2.55 -9.33 -11.54
C GLY A 26 -1.03 -9.10 -11.50
N PHE A 27 -0.55 -7.87 -11.30
CA PHE A 27 0.88 -7.54 -11.23
C PHE A 27 1.31 -7.12 -9.82
N MET A 28 2.54 -7.49 -9.48
CA MET A 28 3.21 -7.00 -8.27
C MET A 28 3.97 -5.72 -8.60
N PHE A 29 3.59 -4.63 -7.93
CA PHE A 29 4.25 -3.33 -8.04
C PHE A 29 5.21 -3.12 -6.88
N ASN A 30 6.31 -2.41 -7.16
CA ASN A 30 7.26 -2.00 -6.13
C ASN A 30 7.16 -0.49 -5.95
N SER A 31 6.69 -0.08 -4.78
CA SER A 31 6.56 1.30 -4.34
C SER A 31 7.81 1.73 -3.57
N LYS A 32 8.28 2.95 -3.83
CA LYS A 32 9.31 3.61 -3.02
C LYS A 32 8.70 4.82 -2.34
N LEU A 33 8.59 4.76 -1.02
CA LEU A 33 8.14 5.87 -0.19
C LEU A 33 9.32 6.76 0.21
N LYS A 34 9.16 8.07 0.04
CA LYS A 34 10.01 9.11 0.62
C LYS A 34 9.16 10.00 1.52
N VAL A 35 9.69 10.32 2.69
CA VAL A 35 9.03 11.20 3.66
C VAL A 35 9.63 12.60 3.53
N GLY A 36 8.80 13.63 3.53
CA GLY A 36 9.23 15.02 3.50
C GLY A 36 9.82 15.51 4.83
N LEU A 37 10.12 16.81 4.92
CA LEU A 37 10.55 17.43 6.18
C LEU A 37 9.46 17.30 7.25
N ASN A 38 8.20 17.54 6.87
CA ASN A 38 7.08 17.20 7.72
C ASN A 38 6.75 15.72 7.54
N LYS A 39 6.62 14.98 8.66
CA LYS A 39 6.30 13.55 8.63
C LYS A 39 4.96 13.25 7.95
N LYS A 40 4.05 14.23 7.86
CA LYS A 40 2.78 14.06 7.15
C LYS A 40 2.95 14.05 5.64
N ASP A 41 4.01 14.70 5.13
CA ASP A 41 4.30 14.82 3.70
C ASP A 41 4.99 13.56 3.19
N PHE A 42 4.56 13.07 2.04
CA PHE A 42 5.16 11.93 1.39
C PHE A 42 5.19 12.06 -0.13
N GLU A 43 6.16 11.36 -0.73
CA GLU A 43 6.28 11.15 -2.16
C GLU A 43 6.42 9.65 -2.41
N ILE A 44 5.65 9.11 -3.33
CA ILE A 44 5.68 7.69 -3.68
C ILE A 44 6.02 7.54 -5.16
N THR A 45 7.02 6.71 -5.45
CA THR A 45 7.35 6.28 -6.80
C THR A 45 6.94 4.83 -6.99
N VAL A 46 6.02 4.56 -7.92
CA VAL A 46 5.58 3.20 -8.25
C VAL A 46 6.30 2.74 -9.51
N LEU A 47 7.15 1.73 -9.38
CA LEU A 47 7.94 1.18 -10.48
C LEU A 47 7.13 0.22 -11.35
N ARG A 48 7.52 0.06 -12.62
CA ARG A 48 6.91 -0.85 -13.60
C ARG A 48 5.46 -0.52 -13.94
N ALA A 49 5.09 0.76 -13.86
CA ALA A 49 3.75 1.24 -14.17
C ALA A 49 3.33 1.00 -15.63
N ASN A 50 4.28 0.74 -16.53
CA ASN A 50 4.00 0.34 -17.90
C ASN A 50 3.35 -1.05 -18.03
N ARG A 51 3.30 -1.86 -16.96
CA ARG A 51 2.64 -3.18 -16.97
C ARG A 51 1.13 -3.03 -16.86
N SER A 52 0.68 -2.11 -16.01
CA SER A 52 -0.69 -1.66 -15.90
C SER A 52 -0.68 -0.31 -15.18
N LEU A 53 -1.11 0.74 -15.88
CA LEU A 53 -1.18 2.08 -15.29
C LEU A 53 -2.20 2.11 -14.16
N SER A 54 -3.38 1.51 -14.37
CA SER A 54 -4.42 1.41 -13.34
C SER A 54 -3.94 0.65 -12.12
N GLY A 55 -3.28 -0.50 -12.32
CA GLY A 55 -2.71 -1.27 -11.20
C GLY A 55 -1.63 -0.49 -10.45
N ALA A 56 -0.81 0.30 -11.15
CA ALA A 56 0.20 1.14 -10.52
C ALA A 56 -0.41 2.30 -9.71
N LYS A 57 -1.46 2.95 -10.22
CA LYS A 57 -2.21 3.98 -9.48
C LYS A 57 -2.73 3.43 -8.17
N GLU A 58 -3.40 2.28 -8.21
CA GLU A 58 -3.98 1.67 -7.01
C GLU A 58 -2.90 1.18 -6.05
N ALA A 59 -1.78 0.63 -6.54
CA ALA A 59 -0.63 0.30 -5.71
C ALA A 59 -0.06 1.53 -4.99
N GLY A 60 -0.03 2.69 -5.66
CA GLY A 60 0.37 3.96 -5.07
C GLY A 60 -0.60 4.44 -3.98
N ARG A 61 -1.92 4.36 -4.23
CA ARG A 61 -2.96 4.69 -3.24
C ARG A 61 -2.89 3.81 -2.01
N TYR A 62 -2.70 2.51 -2.22
CA TYR A 62 -2.53 1.53 -1.16
C TYR A 62 -1.33 1.86 -0.28
N GLU A 63 -0.15 2.10 -0.88
CA GLU A 63 1.07 2.47 -0.12
C GLU A 63 0.85 3.75 0.70
N ALA A 64 0.24 4.77 0.11
CA ALA A 64 -0.05 6.03 0.79
C ALA A 64 -0.99 5.84 1.99
N THR A 65 -2.03 5.03 1.81
CA THR A 65 -3.00 4.70 2.88
C THR A 65 -2.32 3.96 4.01
N ILE A 66 -1.54 2.92 3.70
CA ILE A 66 -0.77 2.16 4.69
C ILE A 66 0.19 3.06 5.46
N TYR A 67 0.85 4.00 4.79
CA TYR A 67 1.72 4.97 5.45
C TYR A 67 0.95 5.83 6.46
N CYS A 68 -0.15 6.45 6.04
CA CYS A 68 -0.93 7.35 6.91
C CYS A 68 -1.60 6.61 8.07
N VAL A 69 -2.11 5.40 7.84
CA VAL A 69 -2.70 4.57 8.89
C VAL A 69 -1.63 4.18 9.91
N ASN A 70 -0.47 3.70 9.46
CA ASN A 70 0.59 3.26 10.38
C ASN A 70 1.25 4.40 11.14
N LYS A 71 1.33 5.60 10.56
CA LYS A 71 1.99 6.75 11.20
C LYS A 71 1.07 7.63 12.03
N PHE A 72 -0.18 7.79 11.60
CA PHE A 72 -1.10 8.80 12.15
C PHE A 72 -2.48 8.24 12.48
N GLY A 73 -2.77 6.98 12.16
CA GLY A 73 -4.09 6.37 12.43
C GLY A 73 -5.21 6.87 11.53
N THR A 74 -4.88 7.45 10.38
CA THR A 74 -5.83 8.02 9.41
C THR A 74 -5.59 7.45 8.02
N SER A 75 -6.66 7.20 7.28
CA SER A 75 -6.60 6.86 5.85
C SER A 75 -6.80 8.07 4.95
N ASP A 76 -7.16 9.22 5.51
CA ASP A 76 -7.46 10.41 4.73
C ASP A 76 -6.18 11.07 4.24
N ILE A 77 -6.16 11.39 2.95
CA ILE A 77 -5.00 11.97 2.27
C ILE A 77 -5.43 13.23 1.54
N VAL A 78 -4.63 14.29 1.67
CA VAL A 78 -4.69 15.47 0.81
C VAL A 78 -3.63 15.29 -0.27
N TRP A 79 -4.06 15.18 -1.53
CA TRP A 79 -3.16 14.97 -2.66
C TRP A 79 -2.63 16.29 -3.22
N ASP A 80 -1.32 16.35 -3.43
CA ASP A 80 -0.68 17.40 -4.24
C ASP A 80 -0.55 16.96 -5.71
N LEU A 81 -0.29 15.66 -5.91
CA LEU A 81 -0.32 14.96 -7.19
C LEU A 81 -1.13 13.68 -7.00
N ASP A 82 -2.40 13.73 -7.40
CA ASP A 82 -3.33 12.61 -7.26
C ASP A 82 -2.99 11.51 -8.28
N PRO A 83 -2.98 10.24 -7.86
CA PRO A 83 -2.87 9.10 -8.77
C PRO A 83 -3.86 9.14 -9.95
N GLU A 84 -5.07 9.66 -9.76
CA GLU A 84 -6.10 9.73 -10.81
C GLU A 84 -5.69 10.67 -11.95
N ASP A 85 -5.00 11.77 -11.63
CA ASP A 85 -4.54 12.77 -12.61
C ASP A 85 -3.38 12.24 -13.49
N VAL A 86 -2.76 11.12 -13.12
CA VAL A 86 -1.66 10.51 -13.90
C VAL A 86 -2.23 9.80 -15.13
N SER A 87 -2.20 10.45 -16.29
CA SER A 87 -2.70 9.88 -17.55
C SER A 87 -1.69 8.98 -18.28
N GLU A 88 -0.40 9.19 -18.02
CA GLU A 88 0.68 8.51 -18.74
C GLU A 88 1.79 8.03 -17.79
N VAL A 89 2.49 6.99 -18.22
CA VAL A 89 3.67 6.47 -17.52
C VAL A 89 4.89 7.28 -17.93
N SER A 90 5.73 7.68 -16.98
CA SER A 90 6.97 8.38 -17.28
C SER A 90 7.93 7.53 -18.12
N SER A 91 8.89 8.15 -18.80
CA SER A 91 9.95 7.46 -19.56
C SER A 91 10.71 6.41 -18.73
N SER A 92 10.80 6.62 -17.40
CA SER A 92 11.40 5.66 -16.46
C SER A 92 10.53 4.44 -16.14
N LYS A 93 9.40 4.25 -16.82
CA LYS A 93 8.41 3.19 -16.58
C LYS A 93 7.83 3.23 -15.16
N SER A 94 7.75 4.42 -14.58
CA SER A 94 7.22 4.63 -13.23
C SER A 94 6.19 5.77 -13.21
N ILE A 95 5.39 5.81 -12.15
CA ILE A 95 4.53 6.96 -11.83
C ILE A 95 4.96 7.56 -10.49
N PHE A 96 4.70 8.85 -10.35
CA PHE A 96 5.03 9.63 -9.17
C PHE A 96 3.74 10.22 -8.62
N ILE A 97 3.52 10.06 -7.33
CA ILE A 97 2.38 10.61 -6.62
C ILE A 97 2.88 11.30 -5.35
N LYS A 98 2.16 12.32 -4.91
CA LYS A 98 2.57 13.16 -3.79
C LYS A 98 1.37 13.62 -3.00
N GLY A 99 1.50 13.64 -1.69
CA GLY A 99 0.45 14.16 -0.84
C GLY A 99 0.86 14.22 0.62
N ARG A 100 -0.15 14.43 1.46
CA ARG A 100 -0.04 14.61 2.89
C ARG A 100 -1.14 13.86 3.62
N CYS A 101 -0.80 13.20 4.72
CA CYS A 101 -1.80 12.61 5.62
C CYS A 101 -2.66 13.69 6.30
N ARG A 102 -3.99 13.54 6.25
CA ARG A 102 -4.96 14.42 6.93
C ARG A 102 -5.23 13.92 8.34
N ILE A 103 -4.91 14.75 9.34
CA ILE A 103 -5.14 14.48 10.76
C ILE A 103 -6.10 15.50 11.37
#